data_AF-A0A1G3RJU9-F1
#
_entry.id   AF-A0A1G3RJU9-F1
#
_cell.length_a   1.000
_cell.length_b   1.000
_cell.length_c   1.000
_cell.angle_alpha   90.00
_cell.angle_beta   90.00
_cell.angle_gamma   90.00
#
_symmetry.space_group_name_H-M   'P 1'
#
loop_
_entity.id
_entity.type
_entity.pdbx_description
1 polymer ?
#
loop_
_entity_poly.entity_id
_entity_poly.type
_entity_poly.pdbx_seq_one_letter_code
_entity_poly.pdbx_strand_id
1 'polypeptide(L)'
;MLQPSHSIYSRLILVLCLVLYLSALPARAGAEPFDTAAAFATFADPADLWGSGVESVMEQAYRDCFRTYILGGRVITLRMPFAQNNEREELLEEDLDIEGGGKADPLLLWDQIDKLLDTDDFRSYMAVLGDGKEKVVIFDLTSRSWSLSRDLFDIARMKAGAYRGLPHKPYVYTSGKGIEAADIYNYLYCIGRLGMDCSGFVWHILSATAKAGGLDLGRTLSRALRAPRGADPALYAGTSFFDSRSTELIQIKDQLHNLLPGDVILFRGSDGTAVHSAVIQSIDFEAGTLRYLQSTDEAPLAERGVHDSYIHFDPASPEFSLKDPTLQWTQKRFPVFPGERPSAFSEDGERYRAYPEFGAGKVVRLKALAVPIKRINARAGH
;
A
#
# COMPACT_ATOMS: atom_id res chain seq x y z
N MET A 1 -7.52 -13.87 -34.49
CA MET A 1 -6.04 -13.79 -34.55
C MET A 1 -5.57 -13.30 -33.19
N LEU A 2 -4.99 -14.20 -32.40
CA LEU A 2 -4.44 -13.92 -31.09
C LEU A 2 -3.10 -13.19 -31.28
N GLN A 3 -3.00 -11.95 -30.80
CA GLN A 3 -1.69 -11.32 -30.62
C GLN A 3 -0.97 -12.04 -29.46
N PRO A 4 0.32 -12.41 -29.60
CA PRO A 4 1.07 -12.99 -28.50
C PRO A 4 1.31 -11.94 -27.42
N SER A 5 1.26 -12.39 -26.17
CA SER A 5 1.54 -11.62 -24.96
C SER A 5 2.94 -11.00 -24.97
N HIS A 6 3.04 -9.71 -25.30
CA HIS A 6 4.27 -8.92 -25.16
C HIS A 6 4.79 -8.86 -23.70
N SER A 7 3.96 -9.20 -22.70
CA SER A 7 4.29 -9.17 -21.27
C SER A 7 5.30 -10.25 -20.83
N ILE A 8 5.18 -11.49 -21.34
CA ILE A 8 6.02 -12.61 -20.87
C ILE A 8 7.46 -12.45 -21.35
N TYR A 9 7.66 -12.02 -22.60
CA TYR A 9 8.99 -11.83 -23.18
C TYR A 9 9.75 -10.67 -22.52
N SER A 10 9.07 -9.56 -22.20
CA SER A 10 9.70 -8.45 -21.49
C SER A 10 10.12 -8.83 -20.06
N ARG A 11 9.33 -9.64 -19.36
CA ARG A 11 9.67 -10.15 -18.02
C ARG A 11 10.86 -11.12 -18.06
N LEU A 12 10.90 -12.02 -19.04
CA LEU A 12 12.02 -12.95 -19.22
C LEU A 12 13.32 -12.22 -19.56
N ILE A 13 13.26 -11.18 -20.39
CA ILE A 13 14.43 -10.37 -20.75
C ILE A 13 14.95 -9.59 -19.53
N LEU A 14 14.06 -9.03 -18.70
CA LEU A 14 14.46 -8.33 -17.49
C LEU A 14 15.17 -9.28 -16.51
N VAL A 15 14.63 -10.49 -16.32
CA VAL A 15 15.23 -11.54 -15.48
C VAL A 15 16.59 -11.98 -16.04
N LEU A 16 16.70 -12.20 -17.35
CA LEU A 16 17.97 -12.58 -17.98
C LEU A 16 19.02 -11.48 -17.84
N CYS A 17 18.64 -10.22 -18.03
CA CYS A 17 19.50 -9.06 -17.81
C CYS A 17 19.90 -8.93 -16.34
N LEU A 18 19.01 -9.21 -15.39
CA LEU A 18 19.29 -9.18 -13.95
C LEU A 18 20.32 -10.26 -13.57
N VAL A 19 20.14 -11.49 -14.06
CA VAL A 19 21.06 -12.62 -13.83
C VAL A 19 22.44 -12.32 -14.43
N LEU A 20 22.48 -11.82 -15.67
CA LEU A 20 23.73 -11.46 -16.34
C LEU A 20 24.44 -10.29 -15.63
N TYR A 21 23.70 -9.26 -15.20
CA TYR A 21 24.26 -8.11 -14.48
C TYR A 21 24.80 -8.50 -13.09
N LEU A 22 24.07 -9.33 -12.34
CA LEU A 22 24.51 -9.82 -11.02
C LEU A 22 25.72 -10.74 -11.12
N SER A 23 25.83 -11.54 -12.19
CA SER A 23 27.01 -12.39 -12.44
C SER A 23 28.27 -11.60 -12.85
N ALA A 24 28.13 -10.34 -13.24
CA ALA A 24 29.22 -9.48 -13.70
C ALA A 24 29.73 -8.51 -12.62
N LEU A 25 29.07 -8.42 -11.45
CA LEU A 25 29.52 -7.55 -10.37
C LEU A 25 30.66 -8.20 -9.57
N PRO A 26 31.81 -7.52 -9.39
CA PRO A 26 32.84 -8.01 -8.49
C PRO A 26 32.26 -8.06 -7.06
N ALA A 27 32.48 -9.18 -6.37
CA ALA A 27 32.00 -9.39 -5.01
C ALA A 27 32.48 -8.26 -4.08
N ARG A 28 31.59 -7.32 -3.78
CA ARG A 28 31.83 -6.28 -2.79
C ARG A 28 31.64 -6.93 -1.41
N ALA A 29 32.73 -7.08 -0.67
CA ALA A 29 32.69 -7.54 0.71
C ALA A 29 31.75 -6.64 1.53
N GLY A 30 30.66 -7.23 2.05
CA GLY A 30 29.70 -6.54 2.93
C GLY A 30 28.29 -6.30 2.36
N ALA A 31 27.97 -6.81 1.17
CA ALA A 31 26.57 -6.89 0.74
C ALA A 31 25.89 -8.09 1.43
N GLU A 32 24.80 -7.83 2.16
CA GLU A 32 23.85 -8.87 2.61
C GLU A 32 23.51 -9.78 1.40
N PRO A 33 23.44 -11.11 1.59
CA PRO A 33 23.12 -12.02 0.50
C PRO A 33 21.77 -11.62 -0.10
N PHE A 34 21.76 -11.33 -1.39
CA PHE A 34 20.54 -11.06 -2.14
C PHE A 34 19.66 -12.31 -2.05
N ASP A 35 18.54 -12.23 -1.34
CA ASP A 35 17.58 -13.33 -1.27
C ASP A 35 16.87 -13.46 -2.63
N THR A 36 17.50 -14.27 -3.48
CA THR A 36 16.99 -14.60 -4.81
C THR A 36 15.58 -15.17 -4.75
N ALA A 37 15.21 -15.93 -3.71
CA ALA A 37 13.91 -16.58 -3.64
C ALA A 37 12.79 -15.57 -3.39
N ALA A 38 12.98 -14.63 -2.46
CA ALA A 38 12.04 -13.52 -2.23
C ALA A 38 11.91 -12.63 -3.47
N ALA A 39 13.03 -12.34 -4.14
CA ALA A 39 13.02 -11.56 -5.38
C ALA A 39 12.27 -12.29 -6.52
N PHE A 40 12.45 -13.60 -6.67
CA PHE A 40 11.74 -14.39 -7.69
C PHE A 40 10.24 -14.55 -7.40
N ALA A 41 9.84 -14.63 -6.11
CA ALA A 41 8.43 -14.72 -5.73
C ALA A 41 7.60 -13.50 -6.18
N THR A 42 8.21 -12.31 -6.22
CA THR A 42 7.59 -11.09 -6.78
C THR A 42 7.32 -11.21 -8.28
N PHE A 43 8.10 -12.02 -9.01
CA PHE A 43 7.97 -12.21 -10.46
C PHE A 43 7.19 -13.48 -10.86
N ALA A 44 6.84 -14.34 -9.90
CA ALA A 44 6.03 -15.54 -10.17
C ALA A 44 4.64 -15.15 -10.72
N ASP A 45 4.02 -16.03 -11.50
CA ASP A 45 2.62 -15.84 -11.88
C ASP A 45 1.77 -15.97 -10.60
N PRO A 46 0.87 -15.00 -10.28
CA PRO A 46 -0.07 -15.15 -9.19
C PRO A 46 -0.81 -16.49 -9.19
N ALA A 47 -1.10 -17.04 -10.38
CA ALA A 47 -1.79 -18.31 -10.51
C ALA A 47 -0.98 -19.51 -9.97
N ASP A 48 0.35 -19.43 -10.02
CA ASP A 48 1.23 -20.48 -9.50
C ASP A 48 1.22 -20.53 -7.97
N LEU A 49 0.89 -19.42 -7.31
CA LEU A 49 0.89 -19.28 -5.85
C LEU A 49 -0.51 -19.34 -5.23
N TRP A 50 -1.51 -18.80 -5.94
CA TRP A 50 -2.87 -18.59 -5.43
C TRP A 50 -3.94 -19.36 -6.20
N GLY A 51 -3.54 -20.21 -7.15
CA GLY A 51 -4.46 -20.89 -8.06
C GLY A 51 -5.15 -19.92 -9.03
N SER A 52 -6.24 -20.34 -9.67
CA SER A 52 -6.94 -19.52 -10.68
C SER A 52 -8.19 -18.78 -10.14
N GLY A 53 -8.42 -18.81 -8.83
CA GLY A 53 -9.58 -18.22 -8.16
C GLY A 53 -9.55 -16.69 -8.03
N VAL A 54 -10.53 -16.15 -7.29
CA VAL A 54 -10.63 -14.71 -6.98
C VAL A 54 -9.39 -14.17 -6.28
N GLU A 55 -8.77 -14.97 -5.42
CA GLU A 55 -7.56 -14.67 -4.66
C GLU A 55 -6.41 -14.27 -5.59
N SER A 56 -6.28 -14.96 -6.72
CA SER A 56 -5.24 -14.74 -7.74
C SER A 56 -5.49 -13.46 -8.55
N VAL A 57 -6.75 -13.14 -8.84
CA VAL A 57 -7.10 -11.85 -9.48
C VAL A 57 -6.77 -10.68 -8.55
N MET A 58 -7.10 -10.81 -7.27
CA MET A 58 -6.77 -9.81 -6.26
C MET A 58 -5.26 -9.70 -6.06
N GLU A 59 -4.54 -10.82 -6.10
CA GLU A 59 -3.07 -10.85 -6.03
C GLU A 59 -2.44 -10.13 -7.23
N GLN A 60 -2.95 -10.34 -8.45
CA GLN A 60 -2.45 -9.64 -9.62
C GLN A 60 -2.66 -8.12 -9.47
N ALA A 61 -3.86 -7.69 -9.04
CA ALA A 61 -4.15 -6.29 -8.80
C ALA A 61 -3.27 -5.67 -7.70
N TYR A 62 -2.95 -6.44 -6.66
CA TYR A 62 -1.98 -6.07 -5.62
C TYR A 62 -0.59 -5.90 -6.20
N ARG A 63 -0.11 -6.84 -7.04
CA ARG A 63 1.21 -6.80 -7.67
C ARG A 63 1.36 -5.67 -8.68
N ASP A 64 0.28 -5.19 -9.28
CA ASP A 64 0.31 -3.99 -10.14
C ASP A 64 0.77 -2.73 -9.35
N CYS A 65 0.67 -2.76 -8.02
CA CYS A 65 1.17 -1.72 -7.12
C CYS A 65 2.65 -1.88 -6.75
N PHE A 66 3.42 -2.71 -7.46
CA PHE A 66 4.85 -2.92 -7.22
C PHE A 66 5.65 -2.74 -8.50
N ARG A 67 6.85 -2.18 -8.38
CA ARG A 67 7.77 -2.00 -9.51
C ARG A 67 9.23 -2.09 -9.08
N THR A 68 10.03 -2.82 -9.84
CA THR A 68 11.46 -3.03 -9.55
C THR A 68 12.32 -2.11 -10.41
N TYR A 69 13.26 -1.43 -9.77
CA TYR A 69 14.23 -0.53 -10.40
C TYR A 69 15.66 -0.95 -10.09
N ILE A 70 16.61 -0.52 -10.92
CA ILE A 70 18.04 -0.55 -10.61
C ILE A 70 18.49 0.89 -10.34
N LEU A 71 18.66 1.24 -9.07
CA LEU A 71 19.00 2.60 -8.63
C LEU A 71 20.24 2.56 -7.73
N GLY A 72 21.22 3.42 -8.00
CA GLY A 72 22.45 3.48 -7.21
C GLY A 72 23.24 2.16 -7.20
N GLY A 73 23.11 1.34 -8.25
CA GLY A 73 23.72 0.01 -8.35
C GLY A 73 23.01 -1.08 -7.53
N ARG A 74 21.81 -0.81 -7.00
CA ARG A 74 21.00 -1.75 -6.22
C ARG A 74 19.72 -2.10 -6.96
N VAL A 75 19.28 -3.35 -6.84
CA VAL A 75 17.95 -3.78 -7.26
C VAL A 75 16.98 -3.46 -6.13
N ILE A 76 16.00 -2.59 -6.39
CA ILE A 76 15.04 -2.14 -5.39
C ILE A 76 13.63 -2.36 -5.93
N THR A 77 12.85 -3.17 -5.22
CA THR A 77 11.40 -3.27 -5.47
C THR A 77 10.69 -2.23 -4.64
N LEU A 78 10.02 -1.30 -5.33
CA LEU A 78 9.18 -0.29 -4.74
C LEU A 78 7.74 -0.77 -4.68
N ARG A 79 7.08 -0.41 -3.59
CA ARG A 79 5.64 -0.51 -3.39
C ARG A 79 5.04 0.88 -3.63
N MET A 80 3.80 0.92 -4.12
CA MET A 80 3.08 2.18 -4.33
C MET A 80 2.98 2.92 -3.00
N PRO A 81 3.39 4.21 -2.92
CA PRO A 81 3.29 4.96 -1.68
C PRO A 81 1.85 5.16 -1.22
N PHE A 82 1.65 5.31 0.09
CA PHE A 82 0.42 5.86 0.61
C PHE A 82 0.46 7.38 0.42
N ALA A 83 -0.62 7.95 -0.10
CA ALA A 83 -0.80 9.39 -0.16
C ALA A 83 -2.29 9.70 -0.18
N GLN A 84 -2.75 10.49 0.78
CA GLN A 84 -4.12 10.97 0.83
C GLN A 84 -4.15 12.50 0.77
N ASN A 85 -5.12 13.05 0.05
CA ASN A 85 -5.43 14.46 0.18
C ASN A 85 -5.66 14.81 1.65
N ASN A 86 -5.17 15.96 2.06
CA ASN A 86 -5.48 16.57 3.35
C ASN A 86 -4.92 15.81 4.58
N GLU A 87 -4.08 14.80 4.35
CA GLU A 87 -3.52 13.92 5.40
C GLU A 87 -2.70 14.67 6.46
N ARG A 88 -2.24 15.89 6.14
CA ARG A 88 -1.46 16.74 7.03
C ARG A 88 -1.99 18.18 7.13
N GLU A 89 -3.28 18.36 6.81
CA GLU A 89 -3.93 19.68 6.71
C GLU A 89 -4.10 20.41 8.04
N GLU A 90 -4.23 19.69 9.16
CA GLU A 90 -4.37 20.33 10.48
C GLU A 90 -3.16 21.22 10.84
N LEU A 91 -2.08 21.15 10.05
CA LEU A 91 -0.79 21.79 10.30
C LEU A 91 -0.23 22.54 9.08
N LEU A 92 -1.08 22.80 8.07
CA LEU A 92 -0.77 23.51 6.83
C LEU A 92 -1.79 24.65 6.61
N GLU A 93 -1.35 25.78 6.04
CA GLU A 93 -2.25 26.82 5.51
C GLU A 93 -2.69 26.51 4.05
N GLU A 94 -2.12 25.48 3.42
CA GLU A 94 -2.33 25.10 2.02
C GLU A 94 -2.63 23.60 1.85
N ASP A 95 -3.54 23.27 0.93
CA ASP A 95 -3.99 21.91 0.66
C ASP A 95 -2.86 21.04 0.04
N LEU A 96 -2.71 19.81 0.54
CA LEU A 96 -1.85 18.80 -0.10
C LEU A 96 -2.60 18.13 -1.25
N ASP A 97 -2.51 18.73 -2.43
CA ASP A 97 -3.01 18.13 -3.66
C ASP A 97 -2.15 16.92 -4.05
N ILE A 98 -2.65 15.71 -3.75
CA ILE A 98 -2.11 14.44 -4.20
C ILE A 98 -2.67 14.13 -5.60
N GLU A 99 -1.83 13.56 -6.46
CA GLU A 99 -2.27 13.15 -7.79
C GLU A 99 -3.49 12.22 -7.71
N GLY A 100 -4.57 12.58 -8.42
CA GLY A 100 -5.81 11.80 -8.44
C GLY A 100 -6.48 11.64 -7.07
N GLY A 101 -6.14 12.48 -6.08
CA GLY A 101 -6.68 12.42 -4.73
C GLY A 101 -6.41 11.10 -3.99
N GLY A 102 -5.33 10.40 -4.35
CA GLY A 102 -5.02 9.07 -3.82
C GLY A 102 -5.87 7.93 -4.42
N LYS A 103 -6.60 8.19 -5.52
CA LYS A 103 -7.45 7.19 -6.22
C LYS A 103 -6.99 6.86 -7.63
N ALA A 104 -5.84 7.40 -8.05
CA ALA A 104 -5.32 7.19 -9.40
C ALA A 104 -5.01 5.72 -9.66
N ASP A 105 -5.17 5.31 -10.92
CA ASP A 105 -4.80 3.97 -11.38
C ASP A 105 -3.29 3.72 -11.21
N PRO A 106 -2.85 2.54 -10.75
CA PRO A 106 -1.44 2.25 -10.54
C PRO A 106 -0.57 2.45 -11.79
N LEU A 107 -1.06 2.17 -13.01
CA LEU A 107 -0.29 2.39 -14.24
C LEU A 107 0.01 3.87 -14.45
N LEU A 108 -0.98 4.74 -14.23
CA LEU A 108 -0.80 6.19 -14.33
C LEU A 108 0.21 6.70 -13.30
N LEU A 109 0.08 6.24 -12.05
CA LEU A 109 1.01 6.61 -10.98
C LEU A 109 2.43 6.15 -11.31
N TRP A 110 2.59 4.92 -11.81
CA TRP A 110 3.89 4.40 -12.20
C TRP A 110 4.53 5.14 -13.38
N ASP A 111 3.75 5.57 -14.36
CA ASP A 111 4.23 6.42 -15.47
C ASP A 111 4.74 7.78 -14.97
N GLN A 112 4.12 8.33 -13.92
CA GLN A 112 4.56 9.58 -13.31
C GLN A 112 5.80 9.39 -12.41
N ILE A 113 5.83 8.30 -11.66
CA ILE A 113 6.99 7.90 -10.86
C ILE A 113 8.21 7.72 -11.78
N ASP A 114 8.07 7.02 -12.91
CA ASP A 114 9.17 6.85 -13.88
C ASP A 114 9.75 8.20 -14.32
N LYS A 115 8.88 9.16 -14.66
CA LYS A 115 9.29 10.51 -15.08
C LYS A 115 10.00 11.25 -13.94
N LEU A 116 9.51 11.13 -12.71
CA LEU A 116 10.08 11.80 -11.55
C LEU A 116 11.46 11.23 -11.21
N LEU A 117 11.63 9.91 -11.26
CA LEU A 117 12.90 9.22 -11.00
C LEU A 117 13.95 9.49 -12.09
N ASP A 118 13.56 9.95 -13.28
CA ASP A 118 14.49 10.33 -14.35
C ASP A 118 14.97 11.80 -14.25
N THR A 119 14.49 12.57 -13.27
CA THR A 119 14.87 13.97 -13.12
C THR A 119 16.29 14.17 -12.58
N ASP A 120 16.91 15.30 -12.93
CA ASP A 120 18.22 15.70 -12.37
C ASP A 120 18.17 15.98 -10.87
N ASP A 121 17.00 16.41 -10.36
CA ASP A 121 16.80 16.59 -8.92
C ASP A 121 16.88 15.25 -8.18
N PHE A 122 16.18 14.22 -8.66
CA PHE A 122 16.25 12.89 -8.06
C PHE A 122 17.65 12.28 -8.15
N ARG A 123 18.37 12.48 -9.27
CA ARG A 123 19.78 12.06 -9.38
C ARG A 123 20.67 12.76 -8.37
N SER A 124 20.44 14.06 -8.12
CA SER A 124 21.16 14.84 -7.12
C SER A 124 20.85 14.35 -5.70
N TYR A 125 19.58 14.05 -5.43
CA TYR A 125 19.12 13.45 -4.18
C TYR A 125 19.82 12.11 -3.90
N MET A 126 19.83 11.21 -4.89
CA MET A 126 20.55 9.92 -4.82
C MET A 126 22.04 10.08 -4.52
N ALA A 127 22.71 11.01 -5.22
CA ALA A 127 24.13 11.26 -5.04
C ALA A 127 24.45 11.69 -3.60
N VAL A 128 23.59 12.54 -3.03
CA VAL A 128 23.70 12.97 -1.64
C VAL A 128 23.49 11.81 -0.67
N LEU A 129 22.50 10.94 -0.89
CA LEU A 129 22.28 9.77 -0.02
C LEU A 129 23.47 8.80 -0.01
N GLY A 130 24.30 8.79 -1.07
CA GLY A 130 25.46 7.91 -1.24
C GLY A 130 26.83 8.53 -0.98
N ASP A 131 26.93 9.76 -0.49
CA ASP A 131 28.20 10.49 -0.36
C ASP A 131 29.13 10.02 0.79
N GLY A 132 28.71 9.00 1.57
CA GLY A 132 29.47 8.44 2.70
C GLY A 132 29.44 9.27 3.99
N LYS A 133 28.65 10.34 4.06
CA LYS A 133 28.52 11.21 5.23
C LYS A 133 27.15 11.07 5.87
N GLU A 134 27.08 11.22 7.19
CA GLU A 134 25.81 11.32 7.89
C GLU A 134 25.19 12.70 7.66
N LYS A 135 23.86 12.76 7.50
CA LYS A 135 23.12 14.03 7.41
C LYS A 135 21.65 13.83 7.77
N VAL A 136 20.94 14.94 7.91
CA VAL A 136 19.48 14.97 7.97
C VAL A 136 18.98 15.56 6.66
N VAL A 137 18.16 14.79 5.94
CA VAL A 137 17.38 15.27 4.80
C VAL A 137 16.15 15.97 5.35
N ILE A 138 15.89 17.16 4.84
CA ILE A 138 14.77 18.01 5.22
C ILE A 138 13.87 18.13 4.01
N PHE A 139 12.66 17.60 4.07
CA PHE A 139 11.66 17.81 3.05
C PHE A 139 10.84 19.08 3.35
N ASP A 140 10.35 19.73 2.31
CA ASP A 140 9.40 20.84 2.40
C ASP A 140 8.23 20.50 1.46
N LEU A 141 7.11 20.06 2.05
CA LEU A 141 5.96 19.55 1.29
C LEU A 141 5.27 20.64 0.47
N THR A 142 5.32 21.88 0.95
CA THR A 142 4.72 23.06 0.30
C THR A 142 5.47 23.37 -1.00
N SER A 143 6.78 23.59 -0.90
CA SER A 143 7.62 23.91 -2.05
C SER A 143 8.00 22.70 -2.91
N ARG A 144 7.66 21.48 -2.47
CA ARG A 144 8.07 20.21 -3.10
C ARG A 144 9.57 20.17 -3.32
N SER A 145 10.31 20.53 -2.27
CA SER A 145 11.77 20.61 -2.31
C SER A 145 12.38 19.83 -1.15
N TRP A 146 13.69 19.61 -1.23
CA TRP A 146 14.46 19.03 -0.15
C TRP A 146 15.75 19.80 0.06
N SER A 147 16.25 19.77 1.29
CA SER A 147 17.53 20.34 1.69
C SER A 147 18.24 19.41 2.68
N LEU A 148 19.44 19.81 3.12
CA LEU A 148 20.29 18.97 3.96
C LEU A 148 20.82 19.77 5.15
N SER A 149 20.79 19.15 6.32
CA SER A 149 21.59 19.58 7.47
C SER A 149 22.70 18.57 7.75
N ARG A 150 23.94 19.07 7.83
CA ARG A 150 25.11 18.32 8.33
C ARG A 150 25.54 18.83 9.71
N ASP A 151 24.70 19.59 10.38
CA ASP A 151 24.96 20.02 11.75
C ASP A 151 25.03 18.78 12.65
N LEU A 152 26.13 18.67 13.41
CA LEU A 152 26.34 17.59 14.36
C LEU A 152 25.25 17.56 15.44
N PHE A 153 24.69 18.72 15.82
CA PHE A 153 23.59 18.79 16.77
C PHE A 153 22.29 18.21 16.20
N ASP A 154 21.98 18.47 14.94
CA ASP A 154 20.79 17.90 14.29
C ASP A 154 20.93 16.38 14.14
N ILE A 155 22.10 15.92 13.71
CA ILE A 155 22.39 14.48 13.58
C ILE A 155 22.30 13.78 14.94
N ALA A 156 22.93 14.33 15.99
CA ALA A 156 22.90 13.75 17.32
C ALA A 156 21.48 13.69 17.89
N ARG A 157 20.65 14.72 17.66
CA ARG A 157 19.25 14.75 18.10
C ARG A 157 18.40 13.69 17.41
N MET A 158 18.51 13.58 16.08
CA MET A 158 17.78 12.55 15.34
C MET A 158 18.16 11.15 15.83
N LYS A 159 19.46 10.88 16.05
CA LYS A 159 19.93 9.61 16.63
C LYS A 159 19.41 9.34 18.04
N ALA A 160 19.22 10.39 18.84
CA ALA A 160 18.65 10.30 20.18
C ALA A 160 17.11 10.21 20.20
N GLY A 161 16.45 10.18 19.03
CA GLY A 161 14.99 10.17 18.93
C GLY A 161 14.32 11.52 19.23
N ALA A 162 15.09 12.60 19.36
CA ALA A 162 14.59 13.95 19.60
C ALA A 162 14.17 14.61 18.27
N TYR A 163 13.09 14.10 17.68
CA TYR A 163 12.57 14.56 16.39
C TYR A 163 12.12 16.01 16.44
N ARG A 164 12.47 16.78 15.40
CA ARG A 164 12.14 18.22 15.28
C ARG A 164 11.36 18.55 14.01
N GLY A 165 11.05 17.54 13.20
CA GLY A 165 10.33 17.74 11.96
C GLY A 165 8.95 18.28 12.27
N LEU A 166 8.47 19.16 11.39
CA LEU A 166 7.08 19.57 11.40
C LEU A 166 6.32 18.69 10.40
N PRO A 167 5.01 18.51 10.50
CA PRO A 167 4.32 17.64 9.55
C PRO A 167 4.42 18.08 8.09
N HIS A 168 4.57 19.38 7.84
CA HIS A 168 4.89 19.94 6.52
C HIS A 168 6.38 19.99 6.17
N LYS A 169 7.26 19.71 7.15
CA LYS A 169 8.72 19.63 6.98
C LYS A 169 9.32 18.39 7.66
N PRO A 170 9.10 17.19 7.09
CA PRO A 170 9.67 15.96 7.63
C PRO A 170 11.20 15.98 7.65
N TYR A 171 11.79 15.48 8.73
CA TYR A 171 13.23 15.30 8.88
C TYR A 171 13.60 13.82 8.82
N VAL A 172 14.52 13.43 7.95
CA VAL A 172 14.93 12.04 7.77
C VAL A 172 16.44 11.94 7.93
N TYR A 173 16.88 11.22 8.95
CA TYR A 173 18.29 10.91 9.12
C TYR A 173 18.74 9.88 8.08
N THR A 174 19.90 10.11 7.47
CA THR A 174 20.57 9.14 6.60
C THR A 174 22.04 8.99 6.98
N SER A 175 22.52 7.76 6.89
CA SER A 175 23.90 7.39 7.19
C SER A 175 24.87 7.61 6.03
N GLY A 176 24.38 8.00 4.84
CA GLY A 176 25.22 8.21 3.65
C GLY A 176 25.62 6.92 2.92
N LYS A 177 24.99 5.78 3.25
CA LYS A 177 25.30 4.45 2.70
C LYS A 177 24.73 4.18 1.30
N GLY A 178 24.07 5.18 0.71
CA GLY A 178 23.33 5.04 -0.55
C GLY A 178 21.83 4.88 -0.32
N ILE A 179 21.11 4.87 -1.44
CA ILE A 179 19.66 4.90 -1.45
C ILE A 179 19.04 3.56 -1.02
N GLU A 180 17.95 3.65 -0.26
CA GLU A 180 17.08 2.53 0.13
C GLU A 180 15.63 2.76 -0.34
N ALA A 181 14.80 1.71 -0.29
CA ALA A 181 13.39 1.80 -0.69
C ALA A 181 12.63 2.88 0.10
N ALA A 182 12.92 3.03 1.39
CA ALA A 182 12.31 4.04 2.25
C ALA A 182 12.69 5.48 1.84
N ASP A 183 13.91 5.70 1.34
CA ASP A 183 14.32 7.02 0.84
C ASP A 183 13.56 7.39 -0.44
N ILE A 184 13.39 6.41 -1.34
CA ILE A 184 12.63 6.62 -2.57
C ILE A 184 11.18 6.88 -2.23
N TYR A 185 10.59 6.09 -1.33
CA TYR A 185 9.25 6.34 -0.80
C TYR A 185 9.09 7.78 -0.30
N ASN A 186 10.01 8.23 0.56
CA ASN A 186 9.98 9.59 1.11
C ASN A 186 10.02 10.64 -0.01
N TYR A 187 10.87 10.46 -1.02
CA TYR A 187 10.96 11.37 -2.15
C TYR A 187 9.66 11.38 -3.00
N LEU A 188 9.11 10.21 -3.32
CA LEU A 188 7.85 10.09 -4.08
C LEU A 188 6.67 10.74 -3.35
N TYR A 189 6.59 10.55 -2.04
CA TYR A 189 5.57 11.18 -1.21
C TYR A 189 5.79 12.69 -1.08
N CYS A 190 6.98 13.13 -0.64
CA CYS A 190 7.23 14.53 -0.31
C CYS A 190 7.37 15.46 -1.52
N ILE A 191 8.02 14.99 -2.58
CA ILE A 191 8.29 15.79 -3.79
C ILE A 191 7.24 15.49 -4.85
N GLY A 192 7.03 14.20 -5.12
CA GLY A 192 6.09 13.75 -6.13
C GLY A 192 4.63 14.02 -5.76
N ARG A 193 4.27 13.86 -4.48
CA ARG A 193 2.86 13.72 -4.05
C ARG A 193 2.16 12.59 -4.81
N LEU A 194 2.88 11.49 -4.99
CA LEU A 194 2.46 10.32 -5.75
C LEU A 194 2.17 9.19 -4.78
N GLY A 195 0.96 8.65 -4.85
CA GLY A 195 0.56 7.52 -4.03
C GLY A 195 -0.92 7.25 -4.13
N MET A 196 -1.35 6.27 -3.35
CA MET A 196 -2.72 5.79 -3.30
C MET A 196 -3.15 5.61 -1.86
N ASP A 197 -4.29 6.17 -1.51
CA ASP A 197 -4.83 6.07 -0.16
C ASP A 197 -5.48 4.70 0.09
N CYS A 198 -5.97 4.49 1.31
CA CYS A 198 -6.51 3.21 1.74
C CYS A 198 -7.76 2.79 0.94
N SER A 199 -8.67 3.71 0.63
CA SER A 199 -9.92 3.38 -0.06
C SER A 199 -9.77 3.39 -1.58
N GLY A 200 -8.79 4.11 -2.13
CA GLY A 200 -8.37 4.04 -3.53
C GLY A 200 -7.76 2.68 -3.81
N PHE A 201 -6.92 2.19 -2.90
CA PHE A 201 -6.35 0.84 -3.03
C PHE A 201 -7.41 -0.25 -2.93
N VAL A 202 -8.31 -0.18 -1.93
CA VAL A 202 -9.46 -1.11 -1.87
C VAL A 202 -10.26 -1.05 -3.16
N TRP A 203 -10.59 0.14 -3.66
CA TRP A 203 -11.35 0.32 -4.90
C TRP A 203 -10.65 -0.28 -6.12
N HIS A 204 -9.31 -0.14 -6.24
CA HIS A 204 -8.50 -0.75 -7.29
C HIS A 204 -8.65 -2.28 -7.28
N ILE A 205 -8.45 -2.92 -6.12
CA ILE A 205 -8.59 -4.37 -5.97
C ILE A 205 -10.01 -4.85 -6.33
N LEU A 206 -11.04 -4.17 -5.82
CA LEU A 206 -12.43 -4.53 -6.10
C LEU A 206 -12.79 -4.31 -7.58
N SER A 207 -12.27 -3.25 -8.21
CA SER A 207 -12.50 -2.94 -9.62
C SER A 207 -11.83 -3.95 -10.55
N ALA A 208 -10.59 -4.35 -10.24
CA ALA A 208 -9.89 -5.40 -10.98
C ALA A 208 -10.64 -6.74 -10.88
N THR A 209 -11.13 -7.08 -9.68
CA THR A 209 -11.94 -8.27 -9.44
C THR A 209 -13.25 -8.24 -10.23
N ALA A 210 -13.97 -7.13 -10.20
CA ALA A 210 -15.19 -6.94 -10.99
C ALA A 210 -14.92 -7.11 -12.49
N LYS A 211 -13.86 -6.49 -13.00
CA LYS A 211 -13.47 -6.51 -14.42
C LYS A 211 -13.14 -7.92 -14.89
N ALA A 212 -12.39 -8.70 -14.10
CA ALA A 212 -12.09 -10.10 -14.41
C ALA A 212 -13.37 -10.98 -14.51
N GLY A 213 -14.39 -10.67 -13.69
CA GLY A 213 -15.72 -11.27 -13.76
C GLY A 213 -16.65 -10.69 -14.85
N GLY A 214 -16.17 -9.72 -15.64
CA GLY A 214 -16.89 -9.08 -16.74
C GLY A 214 -17.85 -7.97 -16.33
N LEU A 215 -17.58 -7.28 -15.21
CA LEU A 215 -18.36 -6.13 -14.72
C LEU A 215 -17.49 -4.87 -14.66
N ASP A 216 -18.00 -3.76 -15.17
CA ASP A 216 -17.44 -2.43 -14.93
C ASP A 216 -18.02 -1.86 -13.63
N LEU A 217 -17.21 -1.87 -12.56
CA LEU A 217 -17.66 -1.49 -11.22
C LEU A 217 -18.00 0.00 -11.12
N GLY A 218 -17.15 0.86 -11.69
CA GLY A 218 -17.36 2.30 -11.68
C GLY A 218 -18.65 2.69 -12.39
N ARG A 219 -18.90 2.11 -13.57
CA ARG A 219 -20.16 2.35 -14.30
C ARG A 219 -21.38 1.84 -13.54
N THR A 220 -21.26 0.67 -12.90
CA THR A 220 -22.35 0.06 -12.14
C THR A 220 -22.72 0.90 -10.92
N LEU A 221 -21.73 1.47 -10.23
CA LEU A 221 -21.92 2.16 -8.95
C LEU A 221 -21.89 3.69 -9.04
N SER A 222 -21.70 4.27 -10.24
CA SER A 222 -21.61 5.72 -10.45
C SER A 222 -22.70 6.51 -9.72
N ARG A 223 -23.96 6.05 -9.77
CA ARG A 223 -25.07 6.70 -9.05
C ARG A 223 -24.95 6.57 -7.53
N ALA A 224 -24.57 5.41 -7.02
CA ALA A 224 -24.41 5.17 -5.58
C ALA A 224 -23.24 5.96 -5.00
N LEU A 225 -22.16 6.12 -5.78
CA LEU A 225 -21.00 6.96 -5.48
C LEU A 225 -21.29 8.46 -5.61
N ARG A 226 -22.45 8.84 -6.15
CA ARG A 226 -22.82 10.24 -6.48
C ARG A 226 -21.78 10.90 -7.40
N ALA A 227 -21.13 10.12 -8.24
CA ALA A 227 -20.16 10.62 -9.20
C ALA A 227 -20.87 11.52 -10.24
N PRO A 228 -20.40 12.75 -10.49
CA PRO A 228 -20.92 13.60 -11.55
C PRO A 228 -20.87 12.90 -12.92
N ARG A 229 -21.79 13.27 -13.81
CA ARG A 229 -21.85 12.67 -15.15
C ARG A 229 -20.55 12.96 -15.92
N GLY A 230 -19.86 11.89 -16.34
CA GLY A 230 -18.61 11.99 -17.09
C GLY A 230 -17.34 12.09 -16.22
N ALA A 231 -17.48 12.20 -14.90
CA ALA A 231 -16.36 12.08 -13.98
C ALA A 231 -15.96 10.60 -13.81
N ASP A 232 -14.70 10.36 -13.43
CA ASP A 232 -14.23 9.04 -13.03
C ASP A 232 -14.86 8.67 -11.67
N PRO A 233 -15.68 7.58 -11.60
CA PRO A 233 -16.27 7.14 -10.34
C PRO A 233 -15.24 6.76 -9.26
N ALA A 234 -14.01 6.38 -9.63
CA ALA A 234 -12.97 5.98 -8.67
C ALA A 234 -12.65 7.11 -7.68
N LEU A 235 -12.67 8.36 -8.15
CA LEU A 235 -12.43 9.57 -7.35
C LEU A 235 -13.46 9.78 -6.23
N TYR A 236 -14.60 9.09 -6.29
CA TYR A 236 -15.70 9.21 -5.32
C TYR A 236 -15.85 7.96 -4.44
N ALA A 237 -15.03 6.93 -4.67
CA ALA A 237 -14.98 5.72 -3.86
C ALA A 237 -14.09 5.92 -2.61
N GLY A 238 -14.60 6.71 -1.67
CA GLY A 238 -13.93 6.95 -0.38
C GLY A 238 -14.35 5.97 0.71
N THR A 239 -13.63 5.99 1.83
CA THR A 239 -14.00 5.24 3.06
C THR A 239 -15.43 5.57 3.51
N SER A 240 -15.88 6.81 3.27
CA SER A 240 -17.25 7.27 3.53
C SER A 240 -18.31 6.52 2.72
N PHE A 241 -18.02 6.09 1.49
CA PHE A 241 -18.93 5.25 0.71
C PHE A 241 -19.12 3.89 1.40
N PHE A 242 -18.02 3.23 1.75
CA PHE A 242 -18.06 1.92 2.43
C PHE A 242 -18.68 1.99 3.83
N ASP A 243 -18.58 3.15 4.50
CA ASP A 243 -19.21 3.37 5.79
C ASP A 243 -20.71 3.74 5.71
N SER A 244 -21.20 4.08 4.51
CA SER A 244 -22.55 4.59 4.31
C SER A 244 -23.66 3.55 4.51
N ARG A 245 -24.92 4.01 4.47
CA ARG A 245 -26.13 3.17 4.41
C ARG A 245 -26.55 2.84 2.96
N SER A 246 -25.61 2.86 2.02
CA SER A 246 -25.89 2.54 0.62
C SER A 246 -26.53 1.16 0.50
N THR A 247 -27.56 1.04 -0.35
CA THR A 247 -28.20 -0.24 -0.64
C THR A 247 -27.30 -1.20 -1.39
N GLU A 248 -26.18 -0.72 -1.94
CA GLU A 248 -25.16 -1.52 -2.63
C GLU A 248 -24.23 -2.27 -1.67
N LEU A 249 -24.28 -1.95 -0.38
CA LEU A 249 -23.46 -2.55 0.67
C LEU A 249 -24.28 -3.49 1.54
N ILE A 250 -23.64 -4.55 2.01
CA ILE A 250 -24.15 -5.44 3.06
C ILE A 250 -23.17 -5.34 4.22
N GLN A 251 -23.65 -4.99 5.41
CA GLN A 251 -22.83 -5.13 6.61
C GLN A 251 -22.76 -6.61 7.00
N ILE A 252 -21.54 -7.12 7.10
CA ILE A 252 -21.26 -8.50 7.47
C ILE A 252 -21.01 -8.54 8.98
N LYS A 253 -21.55 -9.56 9.66
CA LYS A 253 -21.12 -9.85 11.03
C LYS A 253 -19.66 -10.28 10.96
N ASP A 254 -18.78 -9.60 11.67
CA ASP A 254 -17.34 -9.77 11.57
C ASP A 254 -16.79 -11.05 12.21
N GLN A 255 -17.59 -12.11 12.27
CA GLN A 255 -17.16 -13.45 12.67
C GLN A 255 -16.44 -14.12 11.50
N LEU A 256 -15.31 -14.77 11.76
CA LEU A 256 -14.41 -15.29 10.72
C LEU A 256 -15.14 -16.15 9.67
N HIS A 257 -16.04 -17.05 10.08
CA HIS A 257 -16.82 -17.90 9.16
C HIS A 257 -17.78 -17.15 8.21
N ASN A 258 -18.10 -15.88 8.47
CA ASN A 258 -18.97 -15.07 7.60
C ASN A 258 -18.18 -14.28 6.54
N LEU A 259 -16.87 -14.14 6.76
CA LEU A 259 -15.98 -13.33 5.93
C LEU A 259 -15.64 -14.08 4.64
N LEU A 260 -15.44 -13.33 3.56
CA LEU A 260 -15.05 -13.87 2.25
C LEU A 260 -14.03 -12.94 1.57
N PRO A 261 -13.28 -13.46 0.58
CA PRO A 261 -12.51 -12.63 -0.35
C PRO A 261 -13.36 -11.49 -0.95
N GLY A 262 -12.80 -10.28 -0.95
CA GLY A 262 -13.45 -9.05 -1.43
C GLY A 262 -14.26 -8.30 -0.38
N ASP A 263 -14.39 -8.82 0.85
CA ASP A 263 -14.96 -8.07 1.97
C ASP A 263 -14.02 -6.95 2.41
N VAL A 264 -14.60 -5.80 2.78
CA VAL A 264 -13.88 -4.59 3.17
C VAL A 264 -13.95 -4.43 4.68
N ILE A 265 -12.79 -4.40 5.32
CA ILE A 265 -12.60 -4.09 6.74
C ILE A 265 -12.53 -2.56 6.88
N LEU A 266 -13.31 -2.00 7.80
CA LEU A 266 -13.35 -0.57 8.10
C LEU A 266 -12.94 -0.30 9.54
N PHE A 267 -12.02 0.64 9.73
CA PHE A 267 -11.52 1.05 11.03
C PHE A 267 -12.09 2.41 11.43
N ARG A 268 -12.47 2.55 12.70
CA ARG A 268 -13.09 3.76 13.23
C ARG A 268 -12.07 4.81 13.66
N GLY A 269 -12.43 6.07 13.47
CA GLY A 269 -11.79 7.22 14.09
C GLY A 269 -12.46 7.59 15.40
N SER A 270 -11.86 8.55 16.11
CA SER A 270 -12.38 9.06 17.40
C SER A 270 -13.70 9.81 17.30
N ASP A 271 -14.14 10.16 16.10
CA ASP A 271 -15.43 10.78 15.82
C ASP A 271 -16.50 9.75 15.36
N GLY A 272 -16.15 8.47 15.35
CA GLY A 272 -17.01 7.37 14.91
C GLY A 272 -17.09 7.18 13.40
N THR A 273 -16.48 8.05 12.59
CA THR A 273 -16.40 7.86 11.14
C THR A 273 -15.38 6.78 10.79
N ALA A 274 -15.52 6.15 9.62
CA ALA A 274 -14.48 5.25 9.12
C ALA A 274 -13.31 6.06 8.53
N VAL A 275 -12.11 5.84 9.06
CA VAL A 275 -10.89 6.59 8.71
C VAL A 275 -9.85 5.75 7.95
N HIS A 276 -10.05 4.43 7.89
CA HIS A 276 -9.19 3.52 7.14
C HIS A 276 -9.98 2.32 6.61
N SER A 277 -9.51 1.76 5.52
CA SER A 277 -10.09 0.57 4.91
C SER A 277 -9.03 -0.40 4.40
N ALA A 278 -9.36 -1.69 4.49
CA ALA A 278 -8.58 -2.78 3.92
C ALA A 278 -9.51 -3.81 3.27
N VAL A 279 -8.97 -4.67 2.39
CA VAL A 279 -9.76 -5.70 1.71
C VAL A 279 -9.23 -7.09 2.04
N ILE A 280 -10.12 -8.01 2.41
CA ILE A 280 -9.79 -9.42 2.67
C ILE A 280 -9.51 -10.08 1.33
N GLN A 281 -8.33 -10.67 1.17
CA GLN A 281 -8.00 -11.41 -0.04
C GLN A 281 -8.26 -12.89 0.11
N SER A 282 -7.88 -13.50 1.23
CA SER A 282 -8.00 -14.94 1.44
C SER A 282 -8.23 -15.29 2.90
N ILE A 283 -8.86 -16.44 3.12
CA ILE A 283 -9.06 -17.02 4.44
C ILE A 283 -8.76 -18.52 4.33
N ASP A 284 -7.79 -18.97 5.11
CA ASP A 284 -7.44 -20.36 5.31
C ASP A 284 -7.91 -20.79 6.70
N PHE A 285 -9.03 -21.51 6.75
CA PHE A 285 -9.60 -22.00 8.00
C PHE A 285 -8.83 -23.20 8.57
N GLU A 286 -8.06 -23.93 7.76
CA GLU A 286 -7.26 -25.05 8.24
C GLU A 286 -5.98 -24.54 8.91
N ALA A 287 -5.33 -23.54 8.30
CA ALA A 287 -4.15 -22.88 8.85
C ALA A 287 -4.47 -21.79 9.87
N GLY A 288 -5.75 -21.42 10.04
CA GLY A 288 -6.17 -20.39 10.99
C GLY A 288 -5.64 -19.00 10.61
N THR A 289 -5.66 -18.66 9.33
CA THR A 289 -5.04 -17.43 8.82
C THR A 289 -5.95 -16.70 7.84
N LEU A 290 -6.12 -15.40 8.04
CA LEU A 290 -6.79 -14.48 7.11
C LEU A 290 -5.77 -13.49 6.59
N ARG A 291 -5.64 -13.36 5.27
CA ARG A 291 -4.81 -12.34 4.61
C ARG A 291 -5.67 -11.19 4.14
N TYR A 292 -5.25 -9.97 4.47
CA TYR A 292 -5.88 -8.74 4.01
C TYR A 292 -4.86 -7.79 3.41
N LEU A 293 -5.31 -6.96 2.47
CA LEU A 293 -4.49 -6.03 1.72
C LEU A 293 -4.87 -4.60 2.09
N GLN A 294 -3.87 -3.75 2.29
CA GLN A 294 -4.09 -2.35 2.66
C GLN A 294 -3.03 -1.40 2.09
N SER A 295 -3.32 -0.10 2.18
CA SER A 295 -2.36 0.98 1.93
C SER A 295 -2.35 1.92 3.13
N THR A 296 -1.22 2.03 3.83
CA THR A 296 -1.02 2.97 4.95
C THR A 296 0.46 3.26 5.14
N ASP A 297 0.79 4.45 5.62
CA ASP A 297 2.15 4.87 5.98
C ASP A 297 2.47 4.68 7.48
N GLU A 298 1.45 4.54 8.33
CA GLU A 298 1.58 4.05 9.71
C GLU A 298 1.94 2.55 9.78
N ALA A 299 3.10 2.19 9.23
CA ALA A 299 3.61 0.82 9.10
C ALA A 299 5.13 0.79 9.30
N PRO A 300 5.75 -0.39 9.54
CA PRO A 300 7.21 -0.51 9.48
C PRO A 300 7.78 0.13 8.21
N LEU A 301 8.98 0.72 8.28
CA LEU A 301 9.55 1.49 7.16
C LEU A 301 9.59 0.74 5.83
N ALA A 302 9.88 -0.57 5.90
CA ALA A 302 9.94 -1.44 4.75
C ALA A 302 8.56 -1.75 4.15
N GLU A 303 7.47 -1.52 4.90
CA GLU A 303 6.09 -1.91 4.61
C GLU A 303 5.15 -0.74 4.25
N ARG A 304 5.57 0.51 4.48
CA ARG A 304 4.76 1.72 4.20
C ARG A 304 4.20 1.77 2.78
N GLY A 305 2.97 2.25 2.61
CA GLY A 305 2.25 2.23 1.34
C GLY A 305 1.45 0.96 1.19
N VAL A 306 1.34 0.45 -0.04
CA VAL A 306 0.62 -0.80 -0.33
C VAL A 306 1.38 -2.01 0.26
N HIS A 307 0.66 -2.84 1.01
CA HIS A 307 1.18 -4.08 1.60
C HIS A 307 0.06 -5.06 1.96
N ASP A 308 0.46 -6.26 2.35
CA ASP A 308 -0.39 -7.29 2.91
C ASP A 308 -0.12 -7.48 4.39
N SER A 309 -1.14 -7.96 5.10
CA SER A 309 -1.12 -8.21 6.52
C SER A 309 -1.97 -9.44 6.83
N TYR A 310 -1.78 -10.00 8.02
CA TYR A 310 -2.39 -11.26 8.42
C TYR A 310 -3.10 -11.13 9.76
N ILE A 311 -4.16 -11.92 9.91
CA ILE A 311 -4.84 -12.18 11.18
C ILE A 311 -4.74 -13.68 11.42
N HIS A 312 -4.11 -14.07 12.53
CA HIS A 312 -4.06 -15.47 12.95
C HIS A 312 -5.14 -15.74 14.01
N PHE A 313 -5.79 -16.89 13.86
CA PHE A 313 -6.88 -17.35 14.71
C PHE A 313 -6.77 -18.86 14.96
N ASP A 314 -7.44 -19.34 15.99
CA ASP A 314 -7.54 -20.78 16.25
C ASP A 314 -8.49 -21.44 15.22
N PRO A 315 -8.01 -22.38 14.38
CA PRO A 315 -8.85 -23.12 13.44
C PRO A 315 -10.07 -23.78 14.07
N ALA A 316 -9.99 -24.14 15.35
CA ALA A 316 -11.10 -24.77 16.07
C ALA A 316 -12.22 -23.80 16.48
N SER A 317 -11.98 -22.48 16.36
CA SER A 317 -12.89 -21.42 16.83
C SER A 317 -13.24 -20.38 15.74
N PRO A 318 -13.78 -20.77 14.58
CA PRO A 318 -14.11 -19.86 13.47
C PRO A 318 -15.29 -18.92 13.77
N GLU A 319 -15.94 -19.05 14.92
CA GLU A 319 -16.97 -18.14 15.43
C GLU A 319 -16.43 -16.83 16.00
N PHE A 320 -15.12 -16.74 16.22
CA PHE A 320 -14.49 -15.52 16.72
C PHE A 320 -14.78 -14.33 15.81
N SER A 321 -15.17 -13.23 16.45
CA SER A 321 -15.28 -11.92 15.82
C SER A 321 -13.90 -11.33 15.61
N LEU A 322 -13.70 -10.49 14.59
CA LEU A 322 -12.51 -9.67 14.43
C LEU A 322 -12.24 -8.76 15.66
N LYS A 323 -13.23 -8.59 16.55
CA LYS A 323 -13.10 -7.88 17.82
C LYS A 323 -12.53 -8.74 18.95
N ASP A 324 -12.37 -10.04 18.75
CA ASP A 324 -11.85 -10.94 19.76
C ASP A 324 -10.35 -10.61 20.02
N PRO A 325 -9.95 -10.38 21.28
CA PRO A 325 -8.59 -10.01 21.63
C PRO A 325 -7.59 -11.17 21.49
N THR A 326 -8.04 -12.41 21.32
CA THR A 326 -7.16 -13.58 21.10
C THR A 326 -6.61 -13.63 19.67
N LEU A 327 -7.23 -12.90 18.74
CA LEU A 327 -6.75 -12.78 17.36
C LEU A 327 -5.44 -12.01 17.31
N GLN A 328 -4.46 -12.56 16.59
CA GLN A 328 -3.15 -11.94 16.42
C GLN A 328 -3.10 -11.20 15.10
N TRP A 329 -2.98 -9.87 15.17
CA TRP A 329 -2.84 -9.02 13.99
C TRP A 329 -1.36 -8.75 13.73
N THR A 330 -0.89 -9.04 12.53
CA THR A 330 0.53 -8.85 12.19
C THR A 330 0.86 -7.40 11.89
N GLN A 331 -0.12 -6.60 11.44
CA GLN A 331 0.15 -5.21 11.11
C GLN A 331 0.44 -4.39 12.35
N LYS A 332 1.71 -4.04 12.51
CA LYS A 332 2.18 -3.11 13.53
C LYS A 332 2.09 -1.68 13.01
N ARG A 333 1.80 -0.75 13.91
CA ARG A 333 1.67 0.66 13.56
C ARG A 333 2.87 1.44 14.08
N PHE A 334 3.49 2.19 13.18
CA PHE A 334 4.69 2.98 13.44
C PHE A 334 4.43 4.43 13.02
N PRO A 335 5.25 5.39 13.50
CA PRO A 335 5.22 6.74 12.96
C PRO A 335 5.52 6.75 11.46
N VAL A 336 4.87 7.65 10.72
CA VAL A 336 5.05 7.80 9.26
C VAL A 336 6.50 8.08 8.89
N PHE A 337 7.14 9.02 9.59
CA PHE A 337 8.57 9.28 9.49
C PHE A 337 9.30 8.89 10.78
N PRO A 338 10.53 8.35 10.70
CA PRO A 338 11.31 8.00 11.88
C PRO A 338 11.46 9.17 12.86
N GLY A 339 10.96 8.98 14.08
CA GLY A 339 11.01 9.98 15.15
C GLY A 339 9.71 10.79 15.31
N GLU A 340 8.77 10.75 14.35
CA GLU A 340 7.44 11.31 14.58
C GLU A 340 6.73 10.64 15.76
N ARG A 341 5.67 11.28 16.26
CA ARG A 341 4.84 10.70 17.30
C ARG A 341 4.25 9.37 16.78
N PRO A 342 4.36 8.27 17.55
CA PRO A 342 3.79 7.00 17.13
C PRO A 342 2.27 7.06 17.07
N SER A 343 1.70 6.14 16.31
CA SER A 343 0.27 5.86 16.30
C SER A 343 -0.25 5.64 17.73
N ALA A 344 -1.50 6.01 17.97
CA ALA A 344 -2.16 5.77 19.25
C ALA A 344 -2.38 4.27 19.53
N PHE A 345 -2.26 3.44 18.49
CA PHE A 345 -2.46 2.00 18.55
C PHE A 345 -1.15 1.29 18.18
N SER A 346 -0.88 0.17 18.84
CA SER A 346 0.31 -0.65 18.56
C SER A 346 0.16 -1.52 17.30
N GLU A 347 -1.08 -1.90 16.97
CA GLU A 347 -1.42 -2.75 15.83
C GLU A 347 -2.83 -2.45 15.29
N ASP A 348 -3.13 -2.99 14.11
CA ASP A 348 -4.46 -2.86 13.49
C ASP A 348 -5.58 -3.51 14.31
N GLY A 349 -5.31 -4.61 15.02
CA GLY A 349 -6.31 -5.24 15.88
C GLY A 349 -6.78 -4.32 17.00
N GLU A 350 -5.84 -3.61 17.64
CA GLU A 350 -6.15 -2.62 18.66
C GLU A 350 -6.98 -1.47 18.07
N ARG A 351 -6.59 -0.96 16.89
CA ARG A 351 -7.35 0.06 16.16
C ARG A 351 -8.75 -0.42 15.77
N TYR A 352 -8.90 -1.67 15.34
CA TYR A 352 -10.18 -2.25 14.94
C TYR A 352 -11.13 -2.38 16.14
N ARG A 353 -10.59 -2.70 17.33
CA ARG A 353 -11.34 -2.79 18.59
C ARG A 353 -11.60 -1.44 19.25
N ALA A 354 -10.90 -0.38 18.83
CA ALA A 354 -11.04 0.95 19.39
C ALA A 354 -12.44 1.54 19.16
N TYR A 355 -12.78 2.53 20.00
CA TYR A 355 -14.05 3.27 19.95
C TYR A 355 -15.31 2.38 19.98
N PRO A 356 -15.45 1.50 20.99
CA PRO A 356 -16.63 0.62 21.12
C PRO A 356 -17.95 1.40 21.25
N GLU A 357 -17.92 2.63 21.74
CA GLU A 357 -19.06 3.56 21.78
C GLU A 357 -19.64 3.88 20.40
N PHE A 358 -18.83 3.76 19.34
CA PHE A 358 -19.25 3.88 17.94
C PHE A 358 -19.41 2.51 17.25
N GLY A 359 -19.42 1.43 18.02
CA GLY A 359 -19.55 0.05 17.54
C GLY A 359 -18.23 -0.58 17.09
N ALA A 360 -17.08 0.08 17.30
CA ALA A 360 -15.77 -0.35 16.82
C ALA A 360 -15.73 -0.56 15.29
N GLY A 361 -14.69 -1.25 14.80
CA GLY A 361 -14.55 -1.63 13.40
C GLY A 361 -15.73 -2.47 12.90
N LYS A 362 -15.93 -2.45 11.58
CA LYS A 362 -16.97 -3.24 10.91
C LYS A 362 -16.47 -3.79 9.58
N VAL A 363 -17.18 -4.81 9.07
CA VAL A 363 -16.94 -5.38 7.74
C VAL A 363 -18.15 -5.13 6.83
N VAL A 364 -17.89 -4.77 5.59
CA VAL A 364 -18.91 -4.61 4.55
C VAL A 364 -18.57 -5.39 3.29
N ARG A 365 -19.61 -5.86 2.59
CA ARG A 365 -19.51 -6.54 1.30
C ARG A 365 -20.23 -5.74 0.22
N LEU A 366 -19.59 -5.63 -0.94
CA LEU A 366 -20.18 -4.97 -2.10
C LEU A 366 -21.03 -5.94 -2.91
N LYS A 367 -22.35 -5.70 -3.00
CA LYS A 367 -23.30 -6.61 -3.68
C LYS A 367 -22.93 -6.90 -5.12
N ALA A 368 -22.43 -5.88 -5.83
CA ALA A 368 -22.07 -5.97 -7.24
C ALA A 368 -20.97 -7.02 -7.52
N LEU A 369 -20.16 -7.41 -6.53
CA LEU A 369 -19.08 -8.39 -6.68
C LEU A 369 -19.51 -9.85 -6.59
N ALA A 370 -20.72 -10.14 -6.08
CA ALA A 370 -21.17 -11.51 -5.89
C ALA A 370 -21.16 -12.34 -7.20
N VAL A 371 -21.64 -11.74 -8.30
CA VAL A 371 -21.67 -12.40 -9.62
C VAL A 371 -20.27 -12.48 -10.26
N PRO A 372 -19.46 -11.41 -10.30
CA PRO A 372 -18.06 -11.48 -10.74
C PRO A 372 -17.24 -12.57 -10.04
N ILE A 373 -17.25 -12.62 -8.70
CA ILE A 373 -16.48 -13.59 -7.92
C ILE A 373 -16.91 -15.02 -8.25
N LYS A 374 -18.23 -15.28 -8.28
CA LYS A 374 -18.76 -16.59 -8.68
C LYS A 374 -18.30 -17.02 -10.07
N ARG A 375 -18.24 -16.09 -11.03
CA ARG A 375 -17.78 -16.38 -12.40
C ARG A 375 -16.29 -16.69 -12.46
N ILE A 376 -15.46 -16.00 -11.69
CA ILE A 376 -14.02 -16.25 -11.61
C ILE A 376 -13.78 -17.65 -11.06
N ASN A 377 -14.37 -17.97 -9.91
CA ASN A 377 -14.20 -19.26 -9.26
C ASN A 377 -14.73 -20.43 -10.12
N ALA A 378 -15.87 -20.26 -10.80
CA ALA A 378 -16.38 -21.28 -11.72
C ALA A 378 -15.45 -21.56 -12.91
N ARG A 379 -14.71 -20.55 -13.40
CA ARG A 379 -13.71 -20.75 -14.47
C ARG A 379 -12.46 -21.46 -13.96
N ALA A 380 -12.15 -21.30 -12.68
CA ALA A 380 -11.02 -21.91 -11.99
C ALA A 380 -11.28 -23.38 -11.60
N GLY A 381 -12.51 -23.88 -11.73
CA GLY A 381 -12.88 -25.23 -11.30
C GLY A 381 -13.21 -25.34 -9.81
N HIS A 382 -13.53 -24.22 -9.15
CA HIS A 382 -13.97 -24.15 -7.75
C HIS A 382 -15.48 -24.09 -7.61
#